data_AF-A0A0E0INE5-F1
#
_entry.id   AF-A0A0E0INE5-F1
#
_cell.length_a   1.000
_cell.length_b   1.000
_cell.length_c   1.000
_cell.angle_alpha   90.00
_cell.angle_beta   90.00
_cell.angle_gamma   90.00
#
_symmetry.space_group_name_H-M   'P 1'
#
loop_
_entity.id
_entity.type
_entity.pdbx_description
1 polymer ?
#
loop_
_entity_poly.entity_id
_entity_poly.type
_entity_poly.pdbx_seq_one_letter_code
_entity_poly.pdbx_strand_id
1 'polypeptide(L)'
;MPAAAAAAAAAPPNPNVLQLAPRLRGLVSFPSSYSSSSPFSNRLRLRLPRAASMSAEARVPVAPPAHPTYDLKAVINLALSEDAGDRGDVSCLATIPSDVKAEATFIAKEDGVVAGISLADMIFKQVDPSLKVEWFESDGNYVHKGLQFGRVYGCARNIIVAERVVLNFMQRMSGIATMTKAMADAAHPACILETRKTAPGLRLVDKWAVLIGGGKNHRIGLFDMVMIKDNHISVAGGITNAMKFVDRFLAKEKLALPVEVETRTLQEVKDLLEYAAENNTSLTRIMLDNMVVPLGNGDIDVSMLKDAVELINGRFETEASGNVTIDTVKKIGETGVTYISSGALTHSVKALDISLKIDTELALQVGRRTNRA
;
A
#
# COMPACT_ATOMS: atom_id res chain seq x y z
N MET A 1 -47.31 -13.92 32.76
CA MET A 1 -46.69 -12.59 32.62
C MET A 1 -45.21 -12.76 32.34
N PRO A 2 -44.60 -12.05 31.38
CA PRO A 2 -45.04 -11.70 30.02
C PRO A 2 -44.19 -12.47 28.97
N ALA A 3 -44.80 -13.03 27.91
CA ALA A 3 -45.06 -12.43 26.59
C ALA A 3 -43.86 -12.53 25.62
N ALA A 4 -43.91 -13.55 24.75
CA ALA A 4 -43.09 -13.67 23.54
C ALA A 4 -43.75 -12.88 22.41
N ALA A 5 -43.03 -11.94 21.80
CA ALA A 5 -43.47 -11.16 20.65
C ALA A 5 -42.88 -11.74 19.36
N ALA A 6 -43.76 -12.07 18.43
CA ALA A 6 -43.45 -12.53 17.08
C ALA A 6 -42.94 -11.37 16.21
N ALA A 7 -41.83 -11.60 15.50
CA ALA A 7 -41.31 -10.69 14.48
C ALA A 7 -41.84 -11.10 13.11
N ALA A 8 -42.58 -10.18 12.47
CA ALA A 8 -43.12 -10.33 11.12
C ALA A 8 -42.04 -10.10 10.05
N ALA A 9 -42.00 -10.99 9.06
CA ALA A 9 -41.23 -10.86 7.84
C ALA A 9 -41.96 -9.97 6.83
N ALA A 10 -41.26 -9.03 6.21
CA ALA A 10 -41.74 -8.26 5.07
C ALA A 10 -40.72 -8.33 3.92
N ALA A 11 -41.17 -8.89 2.80
CA ALA A 11 -40.51 -8.88 1.50
C ALA A 11 -41.00 -7.66 0.67
N PRO A 12 -40.28 -7.27 -0.40
CA PRO A 12 -40.28 -5.89 -0.92
C PRO A 12 -41.27 -5.69 -2.09
N PRO A 13 -41.49 -4.42 -2.51
CA PRO A 13 -42.01 -4.15 -3.85
C PRO A 13 -41.00 -3.38 -4.72
N ASN A 14 -40.82 -3.89 -5.93
CA ASN A 14 -40.51 -3.18 -7.18
C ASN A 14 -41.68 -3.55 -8.13
N PRO A 15 -42.06 -2.79 -9.21
CA PRO A 15 -41.15 -2.08 -10.12
C PRO A 15 -41.67 -0.80 -10.84
N ASN A 16 -40.73 -0.12 -11.52
CA ASN A 16 -40.79 0.63 -12.79
C ASN A 16 -41.79 1.80 -13.01
N VAL A 17 -41.28 2.91 -13.58
CA VAL A 17 -41.51 3.33 -14.99
C VAL A 17 -41.03 4.79 -15.21
N LEU A 18 -40.32 5.02 -16.35
CA LEU A 18 -40.24 6.20 -17.25
C LEU A 18 -38.84 6.64 -17.71
N GLN A 19 -38.65 6.43 -19.02
CA GLN A 19 -37.62 6.89 -19.95
C GLN A 19 -37.67 8.42 -20.15
N LEU A 20 -36.53 9.03 -20.53
CA LEU A 20 -36.28 9.58 -21.89
C LEU A 20 -35.07 10.54 -21.90
N ALA A 21 -34.16 10.34 -22.87
CA ALA A 21 -33.08 11.25 -23.27
C ALA A 21 -33.60 12.28 -24.31
N PRO A 22 -32.80 13.30 -24.70
CA PRO A 22 -31.99 13.09 -25.91
C PRO A 22 -30.59 13.75 -25.92
N ARG A 23 -29.77 13.22 -26.84
CA ARG A 23 -28.43 13.66 -27.24
C ARG A 23 -28.49 14.86 -28.21
N LEU A 24 -27.49 15.73 -28.15
CA LEU A 24 -27.11 16.62 -29.25
C LEU A 24 -25.61 16.48 -29.57
N ARG A 25 -25.35 16.32 -30.88
CA ARG A 25 -24.03 16.19 -31.53
C ARG A 25 -23.37 17.57 -31.66
N GLY A 26 -22.05 17.62 -31.53
CA GLY A 26 -21.20 18.73 -31.99
C GLY A 26 -19.92 18.19 -32.60
N LEU A 27 -19.87 18.14 -33.94
CA LEU A 27 -18.65 17.93 -34.73
C LEU A 27 -18.07 19.31 -35.03
N VAL A 28 -16.80 19.55 -34.68
CA VAL A 28 -16.06 20.71 -35.18
C VAL A 28 -14.74 20.21 -35.77
N SER A 29 -14.58 20.54 -37.04
CA SER A 29 -13.46 20.34 -37.93
C SER A 29 -12.29 21.28 -37.62
N PHE A 30 -11.05 20.79 -37.76
CA PHE A 30 -9.85 21.62 -37.97
C PHE A 30 -9.43 21.55 -39.44
N PRO A 31 -8.87 22.64 -39.98
CA PRO A 31 -7.85 22.52 -41.01
C PRO A 31 -6.49 23.06 -40.53
N SER A 32 -5.48 22.41 -41.09
CA SER A 32 -4.08 22.83 -41.24
C SER A 32 -3.98 24.25 -41.87
N SER A 33 -2.86 24.98 -41.84
CA SER A 33 -1.62 24.67 -42.56
C SER A 33 -0.66 25.89 -42.52
N TYR A 34 0.65 25.60 -42.46
CA TYR A 34 1.77 26.23 -43.20
C TYR A 34 2.18 27.71 -42.91
N SER A 35 3.46 27.93 -42.55
CA SER A 35 4.54 28.51 -43.42
C SER A 35 4.57 30.05 -43.34
N SER A 36 5.66 30.83 -43.19
CA SER A 36 7.11 30.68 -43.44
C SER A 36 7.83 31.97 -42.98
N SER A 37 9.13 31.85 -42.64
CA SER A 37 10.30 32.78 -42.88
C SER A 37 10.11 34.31 -42.86
N SER A 38 10.98 35.20 -42.33
CA SER A 38 12.37 35.21 -41.83
C SER A 38 12.69 36.67 -41.37
N PRO A 39 13.95 37.14 -41.21
CA PRO A 39 14.77 37.02 -40.00
C PRO A 39 15.09 38.39 -39.36
N PHE A 40 15.33 38.43 -38.05
CA PHE A 40 16.12 39.52 -37.45
C PHE A 40 17.08 38.97 -36.38
N SER A 41 18.36 39.23 -36.68
CA SER A 41 19.52 39.08 -35.81
C SER A 41 19.36 39.87 -34.51
N ASN A 42 19.58 39.24 -33.35
CA ASN A 42 20.72 39.57 -32.48
C ASN A 42 20.71 38.83 -31.12
N ARG A 43 21.93 38.52 -30.66
CA ARG A 43 22.36 38.17 -29.29
C ARG A 43 22.12 36.73 -28.81
N LEU A 44 23.16 35.92 -29.00
CA LEU A 44 23.49 34.78 -28.16
C LEU A 44 23.45 35.16 -26.66
N ARG A 45 22.44 34.66 -25.95
CA ARG A 45 22.56 34.29 -24.54
C ARG A 45 22.55 32.78 -24.49
N LEU A 46 23.69 32.19 -24.12
CA LEU A 46 23.81 30.78 -23.77
C LEU A 46 22.79 30.45 -22.66
N ARG A 47 21.64 29.91 -23.06
CA ARG A 47 20.72 29.21 -22.15
C ARG A 47 21.34 27.85 -21.88
N LEU A 48 21.76 27.64 -20.64
CA LEU A 48 22.03 26.30 -20.13
C LEU A 48 20.79 25.41 -20.40
N PRO A 49 20.96 24.19 -20.93
CA PRO A 49 19.84 23.33 -21.20
C PRO A 49 19.14 22.98 -19.88
N ARG A 50 17.87 23.35 -19.79
CA ARG A 50 16.92 22.87 -18.79
C ARG A 50 16.98 21.34 -18.89
N ALA A 51 17.39 20.68 -17.81
CA ALA A 51 17.41 19.22 -17.73
C ALA A 51 16.06 18.71 -18.24
N ALA A 52 16.11 17.91 -19.29
CA ALA A 52 14.93 17.31 -19.88
C ALA A 52 14.21 16.54 -18.77
N SER A 53 13.00 16.99 -18.44
CA SER A 53 12.07 16.20 -17.65
C SER A 53 11.91 14.88 -18.39
N MET A 54 12.44 13.80 -17.82
CA MET A 54 12.06 12.46 -18.25
C MET A 54 10.54 12.42 -18.15
N SER A 55 9.90 12.16 -19.28
CA SER A 55 8.46 11.97 -19.34
C SER A 55 8.09 10.88 -18.35
N ALA A 56 7.43 11.27 -17.26
CA ALA A 56 6.76 10.34 -16.38
C ALA A 56 5.68 9.64 -17.22
N GLU A 57 5.94 8.41 -17.67
CA GLU A 57 4.87 7.53 -18.08
C GLU A 57 3.88 7.50 -16.90
N ALA A 58 2.65 7.93 -17.14
CA ALA A 58 1.62 7.99 -16.12
C ALA A 58 1.40 6.56 -15.58
N ARG A 59 2.00 6.25 -14.43
CA ARG A 59 1.84 4.96 -13.78
C ARG A 59 0.37 4.79 -13.42
N VAL A 60 -0.18 3.62 -13.71
CA VAL A 60 -1.53 3.26 -13.30
C VAL A 60 -1.58 3.30 -11.77
N PRO A 61 -2.55 4.02 -11.16
CA PRO A 61 -2.67 4.08 -9.72
C PRO A 61 -2.80 2.68 -9.11
N VAL A 62 -1.99 2.40 -8.08
CA VAL A 62 -2.05 1.13 -7.35
C VAL A 62 -3.30 1.15 -6.47
N ALA A 63 -4.26 0.27 -6.76
CA ALA A 63 -5.48 0.18 -5.97
C ALA A 63 -5.20 -0.33 -4.54
N PRO A 64 -5.93 0.15 -3.52
CA PRO A 64 -5.80 -0.36 -2.17
C PRO A 64 -6.34 -1.79 -2.05
N PRO A 65 -5.80 -2.62 -1.13
CA PRO A 65 -6.37 -3.91 -0.83
C PRO A 65 -7.77 -3.78 -0.19
N ALA A 66 -8.60 -4.80 -0.37
CA ALA A 66 -9.94 -4.87 0.21
C ALA A 66 -9.97 -5.74 1.47
N HIS A 67 -10.91 -5.46 2.37
CA HIS A 67 -11.23 -6.29 3.53
C HIS A 67 -12.76 -6.44 3.65
N PRO A 68 -13.29 -7.61 4.05
CA PRO A 68 -14.73 -7.85 4.04
C PRO A 68 -15.52 -7.04 5.09
N THR A 69 -14.87 -6.62 6.19
CA THR A 69 -15.58 -6.02 7.35
C THR A 69 -15.17 -4.59 7.71
N TYR A 70 -14.15 -4.01 7.08
CA TYR A 70 -13.77 -2.61 7.32
C TYR A 70 -12.99 -2.06 6.11
N ASP A 71 -12.93 -0.73 6.00
CA ASP A 71 -12.31 -0.04 4.87
C ASP A 71 -11.39 1.12 5.33
N LEU A 72 -10.78 1.81 4.37
CA LEU A 72 -9.92 2.97 4.64
C LEU A 72 -10.71 4.14 5.25
N LYS A 73 -12.00 4.29 4.95
CA LYS A 73 -12.82 5.38 5.50
C LYS A 73 -12.99 5.20 7.01
N ALA A 74 -13.19 3.98 7.48
CA ALA A 74 -13.25 3.68 8.91
C ALA A 74 -11.93 4.04 9.62
N VAL A 75 -10.78 3.72 9.00
CA VAL A 75 -9.44 4.06 9.53
C VAL A 75 -9.23 5.57 9.59
N ILE A 76 -9.60 6.31 8.52
CA ILE A 76 -9.51 7.78 8.47
C ILE A 76 -10.37 8.41 9.56
N ASN A 77 -11.62 7.96 9.70
CA ASN A 77 -12.54 8.49 10.71
C ASN A 77 -12.01 8.27 12.14
N LEU A 78 -11.43 7.10 12.39
CA LEU A 78 -10.84 6.80 13.69
C LEU A 78 -9.66 7.73 13.98
N ALA A 79 -8.75 7.92 13.01
CA ALA A 79 -7.59 8.79 13.18
C ALA A 79 -7.96 10.28 13.36
N LEU A 80 -8.94 10.77 12.59
CA LEU A 80 -9.47 12.13 12.78
C LEU A 80 -10.15 12.29 14.14
N SER A 81 -10.90 11.29 14.59
CA SER A 81 -11.52 11.30 15.92
C SER A 81 -10.51 11.24 17.05
N GLU A 82 -9.41 10.49 16.87
CA GLU A 82 -8.30 10.40 17.83
C GLU A 82 -7.65 11.77 18.04
N ASP A 83 -7.35 12.49 16.95
CA ASP A 83 -6.61 13.76 17.00
C ASP A 83 -7.51 14.95 17.41
N ALA A 84 -8.77 14.96 17.00
CA ALA A 84 -9.70 16.06 17.27
C ALA A 84 -10.45 15.94 18.61
N GLY A 85 -10.68 14.71 19.10
CA GLY A 85 -11.55 14.47 20.26
C GLY A 85 -12.96 15.06 20.09
N ASP A 86 -13.57 15.50 21.18
CA ASP A 86 -14.91 16.11 21.22
C ASP A 86 -14.92 17.62 20.94
N ARG A 87 -13.74 18.28 21.02
CA ARG A 87 -13.61 19.75 20.97
C ARG A 87 -12.99 20.28 19.68
N GLY A 88 -12.25 19.44 18.95
CA GLY A 88 -11.43 19.86 17.82
C GLY A 88 -10.15 20.59 18.25
N ASP A 89 -9.50 21.25 17.28
CA ASP A 89 -8.23 21.96 17.50
C ASP A 89 -8.45 23.32 18.19
N VAL A 90 -8.31 23.31 19.52
CA VAL A 90 -8.42 24.50 20.37
C VAL A 90 -7.41 25.59 19.99
N SER A 91 -6.22 25.21 19.52
CA SER A 91 -5.18 26.16 19.11
C SER A 91 -5.60 26.91 17.85
N CYS A 92 -6.07 26.21 16.83
CA CYS A 92 -6.62 26.84 15.61
C CYS A 92 -7.84 27.71 15.91
N LEU A 93 -8.75 27.21 16.75
CA LEU A 93 -9.96 27.96 17.13
C LEU A 93 -9.62 29.29 17.83
N ALA A 94 -8.59 29.29 18.68
CA ALA A 94 -8.17 30.46 19.45
C ALA A 94 -7.31 31.46 18.66
N THR A 95 -6.55 31.00 17.66
CA THR A 95 -5.48 31.81 17.04
C THR A 95 -5.74 32.22 15.59
N ILE A 96 -6.61 31.52 14.85
CA ILE A 96 -6.79 31.72 13.41
C ILE A 96 -8.24 32.08 13.14
N PRO A 97 -8.61 33.19 12.49
CA PRO A 97 -10.00 33.45 12.11
C PRO A 97 -10.56 32.43 11.10
N SER A 98 -11.88 32.17 11.12
CA SER A 98 -12.51 31.11 10.33
C SER A 98 -12.52 31.34 8.81
N ASP A 99 -12.35 32.58 8.37
CA ASP A 99 -12.35 33.02 6.97
C ASP A 99 -10.95 33.05 6.34
N VAL A 100 -9.88 32.80 7.12
CA VAL A 100 -8.51 32.79 6.60
C VAL A 100 -8.33 31.65 5.62
N LYS A 101 -7.80 32.00 4.44
CA LYS A 101 -7.33 31.05 3.44
C LYS A 101 -5.81 30.97 3.49
N ALA A 102 -5.29 29.76 3.34
CA ALA A 102 -3.86 29.51 3.29
C ALA A 102 -3.55 28.51 2.17
N GLU A 103 -2.28 28.50 1.80
CA GLU A 103 -1.70 27.46 0.98
C GLU A 103 -0.60 26.77 1.78
N ALA A 104 -0.48 25.45 1.64
CA ALA A 104 0.58 24.67 2.23
C ALA A 104 1.20 23.72 1.21
N THR A 105 2.50 23.47 1.35
CA THR A 105 3.29 22.68 0.40
C THR A 105 3.91 21.48 1.09
N PHE A 106 3.73 20.30 0.50
CA PHE A 106 4.40 19.07 0.92
C PHE A 106 5.85 19.07 0.47
N ILE A 107 6.77 18.77 1.40
CA ILE A 107 8.21 18.76 1.15
C ILE A 107 8.79 17.44 1.69
N ALA A 108 9.51 16.71 0.85
CA ALA A 108 10.29 15.55 1.28
C ALA A 108 11.50 16.02 2.10
N LYS A 109 11.72 15.46 3.29
CA LYS A 109 12.84 15.82 4.18
C LYS A 109 13.96 14.78 4.16
N GLU A 110 13.68 13.61 3.59
CA GLU A 110 14.60 12.52 3.31
C GLU A 110 14.34 11.96 1.90
N ASP A 111 15.28 11.17 1.39
CA ASP A 111 15.17 10.47 0.12
C ASP A 111 14.36 9.17 0.30
N GLY A 112 13.52 8.81 -0.67
CA GLY A 112 12.75 7.56 -0.61
C GLY A 112 11.65 7.47 -1.65
N VAL A 113 10.71 6.56 -1.43
CA VAL A 113 9.51 6.36 -2.26
C VAL A 113 8.33 7.01 -1.57
N VAL A 114 7.63 7.94 -2.25
CA VAL A 114 6.42 8.55 -1.72
C VAL A 114 5.25 7.57 -1.82
N ALA A 115 4.50 7.42 -0.72
CA ALA A 115 3.29 6.63 -0.65
C ALA A 115 2.28 7.28 0.31
N GLY A 116 0.99 7.12 0.00
CA GLY A 116 -0.12 7.69 0.74
C GLY A 116 -0.68 8.99 0.15
N ILE A 117 -0.29 9.37 -1.07
CA ILE A 117 -0.88 10.53 -1.79
C ILE A 117 -2.38 10.33 -1.97
N SER A 118 -2.78 9.14 -2.46
CA SER A 118 -4.19 8.80 -2.65
C SER A 118 -4.96 8.78 -1.33
N LEU A 119 -4.32 8.38 -0.23
CA LEU A 119 -4.92 8.38 1.11
C LEU A 119 -5.04 9.82 1.66
N ALA A 120 -4.07 10.68 1.40
CA ALA A 120 -4.10 12.09 1.77
C ALA A 120 -5.27 12.81 1.11
N ASP A 121 -5.54 12.56 -0.17
CA ASP A 121 -6.74 13.08 -0.85
C ASP A 121 -8.04 12.65 -0.16
N MET A 122 -8.13 11.40 0.27
CA MET A 122 -9.29 10.90 1.02
C MET A 122 -9.45 11.64 2.36
N ILE A 123 -8.36 11.88 3.08
CA ILE A 123 -8.37 12.57 4.38
C ILE A 123 -8.77 14.04 4.19
N PHE A 124 -8.13 14.77 3.27
CA PHE A 124 -8.48 16.18 3.00
C PHE A 124 -9.94 16.32 2.58
N LYS A 125 -10.44 15.43 1.71
CA LYS A 125 -11.85 15.41 1.30
C LYS A 125 -12.80 15.11 2.46
N GLN A 126 -12.39 14.26 3.40
CA GLN A 126 -13.18 13.92 4.60
C GLN A 126 -13.23 15.09 5.60
N VAL A 127 -12.15 15.86 5.72
CA VAL A 127 -12.07 17.05 6.57
C VAL A 127 -12.84 18.23 5.96
N ASP A 128 -12.59 18.56 4.70
CA ASP A 128 -13.24 19.65 4.00
C ASP A 128 -13.19 19.44 2.46
N PRO A 129 -14.31 19.07 1.82
CA PRO A 129 -14.39 18.87 0.38
C PRO A 129 -14.07 20.12 -0.47
N SER A 130 -14.01 21.31 0.13
CA SER A 130 -13.66 22.55 -0.56
C SER A 130 -12.16 22.80 -0.66
N LEU A 131 -11.32 22.03 0.06
CA LEU A 131 -9.87 22.07 -0.08
C LEU A 131 -9.47 21.63 -1.48
N LYS A 132 -8.57 22.39 -2.09
CA LYS A 132 -8.01 22.10 -3.41
C LYS A 132 -6.62 21.52 -3.22
N VAL A 133 -6.45 20.25 -3.60
CA VAL A 133 -5.16 19.56 -3.53
C VAL A 133 -4.62 19.38 -4.94
N GLU A 134 -3.34 19.67 -5.13
CA GLU A 134 -2.60 19.50 -6.38
C GLU A 134 -1.33 18.70 -6.08
N TRP A 135 -1.12 17.61 -6.81
CA TRP A 135 0.07 16.75 -6.66
C TRP A 135 0.97 16.87 -7.89
N PHE A 136 2.28 16.92 -7.64
CA PHE A 136 3.30 16.93 -8.69
C PHE A 136 3.95 15.56 -8.87
N GLU A 137 3.76 14.68 -7.90
CA GLU A 137 4.19 13.29 -7.91
C GLU A 137 2.99 12.37 -7.69
N SER A 138 3.18 11.07 -7.92
CA SER A 138 2.19 10.01 -7.66
C SER A 138 2.76 8.97 -6.71
N ASP A 139 1.88 8.18 -6.10
CA ASP A 139 2.27 7.04 -5.27
C ASP A 139 3.27 6.13 -6.03
N GLY A 140 4.39 5.83 -5.39
CA GLY A 140 5.46 4.98 -5.95
C GLY A 140 6.56 5.74 -6.68
N ASN A 141 6.44 7.07 -6.83
CA ASN A 141 7.56 7.89 -7.33
C ASN A 141 8.68 8.00 -6.29
N TYR A 142 9.91 8.12 -6.78
CA TYR A 142 11.06 8.39 -5.94
C TYR A 142 11.19 9.90 -5.71
N VAL A 143 11.39 10.29 -4.45
CA VAL A 143 11.56 11.68 -4.02
C VAL A 143 12.92 11.87 -3.37
N HIS A 144 13.49 13.06 -3.53
CA HIS A 144 14.75 13.45 -2.86
C HIS A 144 14.50 14.58 -1.88
N LYS A 145 15.36 14.70 -0.87
CA LYS A 145 15.30 15.74 0.15
C LYS A 145 15.20 17.13 -0.47
N GLY A 146 14.20 17.89 -0.04
CA GLY A 146 13.89 19.23 -0.50
C GLY A 146 12.86 19.28 -1.64
N LEU A 147 12.51 18.14 -2.25
CA LEU A 147 11.51 18.10 -3.31
C LEU A 147 10.13 18.51 -2.77
N GLN A 148 9.49 19.46 -3.47
CA GLN A 148 8.10 19.81 -3.28
C GLN A 148 7.24 18.94 -4.20
N PHE A 149 6.34 18.14 -3.63
CA PHE A 149 5.61 17.12 -4.41
C PHE A 149 4.10 17.27 -4.37
N GLY A 150 3.58 18.28 -3.67
CA GLY A 150 2.17 18.63 -3.69
C GLY A 150 1.87 19.90 -2.92
N ARG A 151 0.67 20.46 -3.14
CA ARG A 151 0.15 21.66 -2.50
C ARG A 151 -1.31 21.47 -2.13
N VAL A 152 -1.74 22.11 -1.06
CA VAL A 152 -3.13 22.22 -0.64
C VAL A 152 -3.50 23.67 -0.40
N TYR A 153 -4.64 24.11 -0.92
CA TYR A 153 -5.16 25.45 -0.78
C TYR A 153 -6.60 25.44 -0.26
N GLY A 154 -6.92 26.29 0.71
CA GLY A 154 -8.28 26.39 1.25
C GLY A 154 -8.34 27.02 2.63
N CYS A 155 -9.33 26.63 3.45
CA CYS A 155 -9.46 27.13 4.82
C CYS A 155 -8.23 26.75 5.64
N ALA A 156 -7.56 27.74 6.24
CA ALA A 156 -6.33 27.53 6.99
C ALA A 156 -6.54 26.59 8.19
N ARG A 157 -7.64 26.76 8.94
CA ARG A 157 -7.99 25.88 10.07
C ARG A 157 -8.12 24.42 9.61
N ASN A 158 -8.79 24.17 8.49
CA ASN A 158 -9.05 22.81 8.00
C ASN A 158 -7.77 22.14 7.46
N ILE A 159 -6.86 22.91 6.85
CA ILE A 159 -5.54 22.41 6.45
C ILE A 159 -4.76 21.95 7.69
N ILE A 160 -4.73 22.76 8.75
CA ILE A 160 -3.97 22.45 9.97
C ILE A 160 -4.58 21.27 10.73
N VAL A 161 -5.90 21.18 10.82
CA VAL A 161 -6.60 20.03 11.43
C VAL A 161 -6.27 18.72 10.69
N ALA A 162 -6.16 18.76 9.36
CA ALA A 162 -5.81 17.57 8.57
C ALA A 162 -4.30 17.22 8.63
N GLU A 163 -3.44 18.21 8.90
CA GLU A 163 -1.99 18.13 8.71
C GLU A 163 -1.38 16.90 9.37
N ARG A 164 -1.57 16.75 10.69
CA ARG A 164 -0.87 15.71 11.45
C ARG A 164 -1.34 14.32 11.05
N VAL A 165 -2.64 14.14 10.83
CA VAL A 165 -3.22 12.88 10.38
C VAL A 165 -2.70 12.50 9.00
N VAL A 166 -2.69 13.44 8.04
CA VAL A 166 -2.14 13.20 6.70
C VAL A 166 -0.65 12.84 6.77
N LEU A 167 0.15 13.63 7.48
CA LEU A 167 1.60 13.40 7.57
C LEU A 167 1.89 12.06 8.23
N ASN A 168 1.24 11.70 9.34
CA ASN A 168 1.48 10.42 10.01
C ASN A 168 1.24 9.22 9.09
N PHE A 169 0.15 9.24 8.30
CA PHE A 169 -0.12 8.20 7.31
C PHE A 169 0.90 8.18 6.18
N MET A 170 1.14 9.34 5.54
CA MET A 170 2.06 9.43 4.40
C MET A 170 3.50 9.05 4.79
N GLN A 171 3.99 9.54 5.93
CA GLN A 171 5.35 9.24 6.41
C GLN A 171 5.52 7.74 6.68
N ARG A 172 4.53 7.10 7.34
CA ARG A 172 4.54 5.65 7.58
C ARG A 172 4.50 4.87 6.27
N MET A 173 3.53 5.16 5.40
CA MET A 173 3.38 4.47 4.11
C MET A 173 4.64 4.64 3.25
N SER A 174 5.18 5.85 3.17
CA SER A 174 6.41 6.14 2.41
C SER A 174 7.62 5.39 2.98
N GLY A 175 7.72 5.25 4.31
CA GLY A 175 8.75 4.42 4.95
C GLY A 175 8.67 2.94 4.54
N ILE A 176 7.45 2.38 4.55
CA ILE A 176 7.19 0.99 4.11
C ILE A 176 7.51 0.83 2.62
N ALA A 177 7.02 1.73 1.76
CA ALA A 177 7.24 1.68 0.33
C ALA A 177 8.73 1.80 -0.03
N THR A 178 9.47 2.65 0.68
CA THR A 178 10.92 2.82 0.50
C THR A 178 11.68 1.53 0.82
N MET A 179 11.43 0.92 1.99
CA MET A 179 12.08 -0.34 2.36
C MET A 179 11.66 -1.49 1.41
N THR A 180 10.38 -1.54 1.05
CA THR A 180 9.86 -2.56 0.13
C THR A 180 10.55 -2.45 -1.22
N LYS A 181 10.72 -1.24 -1.77
CA LYS A 181 11.39 -1.03 -3.05
C LYS A 181 12.84 -1.52 -3.00
N ALA A 182 13.58 -1.16 -1.96
CA ALA A 182 14.96 -1.60 -1.76
C ALA A 182 15.05 -3.13 -1.66
N MET A 183 14.17 -3.78 -0.88
CA MET A 183 14.15 -5.23 -0.76
C MET A 183 13.73 -5.92 -2.05
N ALA A 184 12.72 -5.41 -2.76
CA ALA A 184 12.22 -6.01 -4.01
C ALA A 184 13.26 -5.95 -5.12
N ASP A 185 13.98 -4.83 -5.24
CA ASP A 185 15.06 -4.67 -6.21
C ASP A 185 16.22 -5.63 -5.91
N ALA A 186 16.55 -5.82 -4.63
CA ALA A 186 17.61 -6.74 -4.21
C ALA A 186 17.21 -8.23 -4.30
N ALA A 187 15.93 -8.56 -4.10
CA ALA A 187 15.41 -9.93 -4.10
C ALA A 187 15.26 -10.55 -5.50
N HIS A 188 15.29 -9.74 -6.57
CA HIS A 188 15.00 -10.19 -7.92
C HIS A 188 15.86 -11.41 -8.32
N PRO A 189 15.27 -12.47 -8.93
CA PRO A 189 13.93 -12.53 -9.51
C PRO A 189 12.78 -12.83 -8.53
N ALA A 190 13.06 -13.12 -7.26
CA ALA A 190 12.02 -13.40 -6.27
C ALA A 190 11.17 -12.15 -5.98
N CYS A 191 9.88 -12.36 -5.71
CA CYS A 191 8.96 -11.30 -5.31
C CYS A 191 8.95 -11.13 -3.79
N ILE A 192 9.03 -9.89 -3.30
CA ILE A 192 8.92 -9.60 -1.87
C ILE A 192 7.46 -9.55 -1.43
N LEU A 193 7.17 -10.23 -0.31
CA LEU A 193 5.88 -10.24 0.36
C LEU A 193 5.97 -9.60 1.75
N GLU A 194 4.91 -8.90 2.15
CA GLU A 194 4.68 -8.59 3.56
C GLU A 194 4.03 -9.74 4.33
N THR A 195 3.71 -9.52 5.61
CA THR A 195 3.01 -10.49 6.45
C THR A 195 1.86 -9.85 7.23
N ARG A 196 1.08 -10.68 7.93
CA ARG A 196 0.07 -10.20 8.90
C ARG A 196 0.66 -9.50 10.14
N LYS A 197 1.98 -9.43 10.30
CA LYS A 197 2.68 -8.67 11.35
C LYS A 197 2.66 -7.16 11.07
N THR A 198 1.46 -6.62 10.90
CA THR A 198 1.21 -5.19 10.64
C THR A 198 0.89 -4.45 11.93
N ALA A 199 0.93 -3.12 11.91
CA ALA A 199 0.36 -2.35 13.01
C ALA A 199 -1.15 -2.68 13.16
N PRO A 200 -1.66 -2.89 14.38
CA PRO A 200 -3.09 -3.12 14.61
C PRO A 200 -3.95 -1.99 14.02
N GLY A 201 -5.08 -2.33 13.39
CA GLY A 201 -5.96 -1.36 12.72
C GLY A 201 -5.46 -0.84 11.37
N LEU A 202 -4.15 -0.87 11.11
CA LEU A 202 -3.53 -0.25 9.92
C LEU A 202 -3.20 -1.23 8.79
N ARG A 203 -3.67 -2.48 8.85
CA ARG A 203 -3.29 -3.52 7.89
C ARG A 203 -3.54 -3.14 6.42
N LEU A 204 -4.66 -2.50 6.10
CA LEU A 204 -4.96 -2.06 4.74
C LEU A 204 -3.95 -1.01 4.25
N VAL A 205 -3.59 -0.07 5.14
CA VAL A 205 -2.63 1.01 4.88
C VAL A 205 -1.23 0.42 4.67
N ASP A 206 -0.78 -0.43 5.59
CA ASP A 206 0.54 -1.07 5.56
C ASP A 206 0.71 -1.92 4.29
N LYS A 207 -0.29 -2.77 3.96
CA LYS A 207 -0.28 -3.62 2.77
C LYS A 207 -0.36 -2.80 1.48
N TRP A 208 -1.11 -1.70 1.46
CA TRP A 208 -1.15 -0.82 0.30
C TRP A 208 0.22 -0.18 0.02
N ALA A 209 0.91 0.25 1.07
CA ALA A 209 2.26 0.80 0.94
C ALA A 209 3.27 -0.21 0.37
N VAL A 210 3.16 -1.49 0.73
CA VAL A 210 3.98 -2.57 0.15
C VAL A 210 3.73 -2.72 -1.35
N LEU A 211 2.46 -2.73 -1.79
CA LEU A 211 2.14 -2.75 -3.22
C LEU A 211 2.72 -1.53 -3.96
N ILE A 212 2.61 -0.33 -3.38
CA ILE A 212 3.17 0.91 -3.94
C ILE A 212 4.71 0.82 -4.07
N GLY A 213 5.38 0.19 -3.09
CA GLY A 213 6.82 -0.06 -3.12
C GLY A 213 7.27 -1.13 -4.10
N GLY A 214 6.36 -1.80 -4.81
CA GLY A 214 6.68 -2.87 -5.77
C GLY A 214 6.77 -4.27 -5.17
N GLY A 215 6.37 -4.45 -3.91
CA GLY A 215 6.13 -5.77 -3.32
C GLY A 215 4.77 -6.33 -3.74
N LYS A 216 4.43 -7.50 -3.20
CA LYS A 216 3.12 -8.13 -3.34
C LYS A 216 2.51 -8.40 -1.97
N ASN A 217 1.19 -8.45 -1.93
CA ASN A 217 0.49 -8.82 -0.70
C ASN A 217 0.47 -10.34 -0.53
N HIS A 218 0.83 -10.79 0.66
CA HIS A 218 0.43 -12.09 1.18
C HIS A 218 -1.06 -12.02 1.59
N ARG A 219 -1.61 -13.08 2.19
CA ARG A 219 -3.01 -13.12 2.64
C ARG A 219 -3.35 -11.93 3.54
N ILE A 220 -4.51 -11.32 3.32
CA ILE A 220 -5.05 -10.21 4.10
C ILE A 220 -5.34 -10.65 5.54
N GLY A 221 -5.92 -11.83 5.72
CA GLY A 221 -6.40 -12.30 7.02
C GLY A 221 -6.30 -13.81 7.19
N LEU A 222 -7.09 -14.34 8.13
CA LEU A 222 -7.20 -15.79 8.30
C LEU A 222 -8.24 -16.42 7.35
N PHE A 223 -8.99 -15.58 6.63
CA PHE A 223 -10.20 -15.95 5.90
C PHE A 223 -9.99 -16.17 4.40
N ASP A 224 -8.90 -15.64 3.83
CA ASP A 224 -8.66 -15.58 2.38
C ASP A 224 -7.58 -16.55 1.88
N MET A 225 -6.88 -17.21 2.79
CA MET A 225 -5.92 -18.27 2.45
C MET A 225 -5.68 -19.21 3.63
N VAL A 226 -5.65 -20.52 3.34
CA VAL A 226 -5.22 -21.53 4.32
C VAL A 226 -3.70 -21.49 4.42
N MET A 227 -3.19 -21.41 5.65
CA MET A 227 -1.76 -21.42 5.91
C MET A 227 -1.50 -22.38 7.08
N ILE A 228 -1.00 -23.57 6.76
CA ILE A 228 -0.69 -24.60 7.74
C ILE A 228 0.70 -24.30 8.30
N LYS A 229 0.77 -24.10 9.62
CA LYS A 229 2.01 -23.83 10.37
C LYS A 229 2.40 -24.99 11.26
N ASP A 230 3.60 -24.95 11.82
CA ASP A 230 4.15 -25.86 12.83
C ASP A 230 3.13 -26.35 13.90
N ASN A 231 2.36 -25.44 14.49
CA ASN A 231 1.38 -25.75 15.52
C ASN A 231 0.20 -26.58 14.97
N HIS A 232 -0.22 -26.27 13.73
CA HIS A 232 -1.29 -27.02 13.06
C HIS A 232 -0.81 -28.42 12.70
N ILE A 233 0.42 -28.55 12.17
CA ILE A 233 1.04 -29.82 11.83
C ILE A 233 1.16 -30.71 13.07
N SER A 234 1.62 -30.14 14.18
CA SER A 234 1.79 -30.84 15.45
C SER A 234 0.46 -31.36 15.99
N VAL A 235 -0.58 -30.51 16.03
CA VAL A 235 -1.92 -30.89 16.52
C VAL A 235 -2.64 -31.86 15.58
N ALA A 236 -2.41 -31.77 14.28
CA ALA A 236 -2.98 -32.68 13.29
C ALA A 236 -2.30 -34.06 13.27
N GLY A 237 -1.19 -34.24 14.01
CA GLY A 237 -0.42 -35.48 14.02
C GLY A 237 0.36 -35.71 12.73
N GLY A 238 0.92 -34.65 12.13
CA GLY A 238 1.79 -34.72 10.96
C GLY A 238 1.30 -33.92 9.74
N ILE A 239 2.22 -33.61 8.84
CA ILE A 239 2.00 -32.70 7.70
C ILE A 239 1.00 -33.28 6.70
N THR A 240 1.11 -34.58 6.42
CA THR A 240 0.18 -35.32 5.56
C THR A 240 -1.24 -35.32 6.12
N ASN A 241 -1.41 -35.48 7.44
CA ASN A 241 -2.73 -35.44 8.07
C ASN A 241 -3.35 -34.04 8.02
N ALA A 242 -2.55 -33.01 8.28
CA ALA A 242 -2.99 -31.62 8.14
C ALA A 242 -3.51 -31.34 6.72
N MET A 243 -2.76 -31.77 5.68
CA MET A 243 -3.20 -31.62 4.29
C MET A 243 -4.49 -32.37 3.97
N LYS A 244 -4.61 -33.64 4.41
CA LYS A 244 -5.85 -34.42 4.26
C LYS A 244 -7.07 -33.73 4.87
N PHE A 245 -6.90 -33.10 6.04
CA PHE A 245 -7.99 -32.38 6.69
C PHE A 245 -8.36 -31.09 5.94
N VAL A 246 -7.37 -30.36 5.43
CA VAL A 246 -7.60 -29.15 4.62
C VAL A 246 -8.33 -29.49 3.33
N ASP A 247 -7.87 -30.47 2.56
CA ASP A 247 -8.51 -30.85 1.29
C ASP A 247 -9.96 -31.31 1.51
N ARG A 248 -10.21 -32.10 2.56
CA ARG A 248 -11.57 -32.52 2.94
C ARG A 248 -12.45 -31.33 3.33
N PHE A 249 -11.91 -30.39 4.11
CA PHE A 249 -12.63 -29.21 4.56
C PHE A 249 -13.01 -28.31 3.38
N LEU A 250 -12.05 -27.97 2.52
CA LEU A 250 -12.29 -27.10 1.36
C LEU A 250 -13.29 -27.73 0.38
N ALA A 251 -13.21 -29.04 0.13
CA ALA A 251 -14.17 -29.75 -0.71
C ALA A 251 -15.59 -29.74 -0.09
N LYS A 252 -15.69 -30.01 1.22
CA LYS A 252 -16.99 -30.02 1.93
C LYS A 252 -17.65 -28.65 1.93
N GLU A 253 -16.89 -27.59 2.22
CA GLU A 253 -17.39 -26.22 2.28
C GLU A 253 -17.47 -25.56 0.90
N LYS A 254 -17.04 -26.26 -0.17
CA LYS A 254 -16.99 -25.77 -1.56
C LYS A 254 -16.21 -24.47 -1.70
N LEU A 255 -15.08 -24.39 -1.00
CA LEU A 255 -14.20 -23.23 -0.99
C LEU A 255 -13.02 -23.47 -1.93
N ALA A 256 -12.70 -22.46 -2.74
CA ALA A 256 -11.50 -22.43 -3.59
C ALA A 256 -10.52 -21.39 -3.00
N LEU A 257 -9.84 -21.77 -1.92
CA LEU A 257 -8.82 -20.95 -1.28
C LEU A 257 -7.43 -21.51 -1.61
N PRO A 258 -6.42 -20.65 -1.86
CA PRO A 258 -5.04 -21.12 -1.93
C PRO A 258 -4.62 -21.74 -0.60
N VAL A 259 -3.73 -22.73 -0.68
CA VAL A 259 -3.20 -23.45 0.50
C VAL A 259 -1.68 -23.35 0.50
N GLU A 260 -1.17 -22.79 1.59
CA GLU A 260 0.24 -22.74 1.88
C GLU A 260 0.58 -23.62 3.08
N VAL A 261 1.72 -24.31 3.01
CA VAL A 261 2.23 -25.13 4.11
C VAL A 261 3.65 -24.73 4.46
N GLU A 262 3.87 -24.47 5.74
CA GLU A 262 5.17 -24.21 6.33
C GLU A 262 5.95 -25.51 6.53
N THR A 263 7.17 -25.55 6.03
CA THR A 263 8.13 -26.65 6.16
C THR A 263 9.45 -26.11 6.68
N ARG A 264 10.10 -26.90 7.54
CA ARG A 264 11.36 -26.57 8.22
C ARG A 264 12.47 -27.56 7.89
N THR A 265 12.14 -28.68 7.25
CA THR A 265 13.11 -29.72 6.88
C THR A 265 12.87 -30.23 5.47
N LEU A 266 13.92 -30.74 4.82
CA LEU A 266 13.78 -31.41 3.51
C LEU A 266 12.87 -32.64 3.56
N GLN A 267 12.76 -33.30 4.71
CA GLN A 267 11.85 -34.44 4.85
C GLN A 267 10.39 -34.01 4.80
N GLU A 268 10.02 -32.92 5.49
CA GLU A 268 8.66 -32.36 5.42
C GLU A 268 8.30 -31.92 3.99
N VAL A 269 9.28 -31.39 3.23
CA VAL A 269 9.09 -31.09 1.80
C VAL A 269 8.82 -32.37 0.99
N LYS A 270 9.59 -33.44 1.19
CA LYS A 270 9.37 -34.74 0.53
C LYS A 270 7.99 -35.30 0.83
N ASP A 271 7.59 -35.32 2.10
CA ASP A 271 6.30 -35.84 2.55
C ASP A 271 5.12 -35.09 1.88
N LEU A 272 5.24 -33.76 1.70
CA LEU A 272 4.25 -32.98 0.96
C LEU A 272 4.22 -33.30 -0.54
N LEU A 273 5.39 -33.45 -1.17
CA LEU A 273 5.49 -33.75 -2.60
C LEU A 273 4.96 -35.15 -2.93
N GLU A 274 5.19 -36.13 -2.04
CA GLU A 274 4.62 -37.47 -2.11
C GLU A 274 3.10 -37.41 -1.97
N TYR A 275 2.59 -36.74 -0.92
CA TYR A 275 1.15 -36.57 -0.73
C TYR A 275 0.49 -35.92 -1.96
N ALA A 276 1.09 -34.87 -2.51
CA ALA A 276 0.56 -34.16 -3.67
C ALA A 276 0.69 -34.94 -4.98
N ALA A 277 1.59 -35.92 -5.08
CA ALA A 277 1.67 -36.83 -6.23
C ALA A 277 0.58 -37.91 -6.19
N GLU A 278 0.19 -38.35 -4.99
CA GLU A 278 -0.78 -39.42 -4.79
C GLU A 278 -2.23 -38.94 -4.68
N ASN A 279 -2.45 -37.64 -4.40
CA ASN A 279 -3.77 -37.10 -4.06
C ASN A 279 -4.07 -35.84 -4.87
N ASN A 280 -5.36 -35.62 -5.18
CA ASN A 280 -5.82 -34.34 -5.70
C ASN A 280 -5.88 -33.32 -4.56
N THR A 281 -4.86 -32.46 -4.47
CA THR A 281 -4.68 -31.53 -3.36
C THR A 281 -4.86 -30.07 -3.78
N SER A 282 -5.25 -29.24 -2.81
CA SER A 282 -5.41 -27.79 -2.95
C SER A 282 -4.10 -27.02 -2.69
N LEU A 283 -2.98 -27.73 -2.45
CA LEU A 283 -1.67 -27.13 -2.21
C LEU A 283 -1.25 -26.20 -3.37
N THR A 284 -0.95 -24.96 -3.04
CA THR A 284 -0.47 -23.96 -4.02
C THR A 284 0.95 -23.51 -3.74
N ARG A 285 1.37 -23.49 -2.46
CA ARG A 285 2.65 -22.93 -2.04
C ARG A 285 3.30 -23.72 -0.90
N ILE A 286 4.62 -23.83 -0.93
CA ILE A 286 5.43 -24.38 0.15
C ILE A 286 6.31 -23.27 0.71
N MET A 287 6.10 -22.95 1.99
CA MET A 287 6.95 -22.04 2.75
C MET A 287 8.14 -22.81 3.31
N LEU A 288 9.34 -22.32 3.03
CA LEU A 288 10.64 -22.84 3.44
C LEU A 288 11.13 -21.98 4.63
N ASP A 289 10.67 -22.31 5.83
CA ASP A 289 10.89 -21.51 7.03
C ASP A 289 12.25 -21.82 7.67
N ASN A 290 13.02 -20.76 7.95
CA ASN A 290 14.31 -20.82 8.65
C ASN A 290 15.34 -21.79 8.02
N MET A 291 15.26 -22.03 6.70
CA MET A 291 16.27 -22.78 5.93
C MET A 291 17.50 -21.93 5.54
N VAL A 292 17.60 -20.71 6.08
CA VAL A 292 18.70 -19.78 5.91
C VAL A 292 19.42 -19.64 7.25
N VAL A 293 20.71 -19.95 7.29
CA VAL A 293 21.50 -19.99 8.54
C VAL A 293 22.53 -18.86 8.54
N PRO A 294 22.55 -17.96 9.55
CA PRO A 294 23.60 -16.96 9.68
C PRO A 294 24.98 -17.60 9.92
N LEU A 295 26.01 -17.09 9.26
CA LEU A 295 27.39 -17.49 9.43
C LEU A 295 28.14 -16.47 10.30
N GLY A 296 29.17 -16.92 11.03
CA GLY A 296 29.93 -16.08 11.96
C GLY A 296 30.72 -14.93 11.31
N ASN A 297 30.81 -14.92 9.97
CA ASN A 297 31.46 -13.87 9.17
C ASN A 297 30.47 -12.81 8.65
N GLY A 298 29.19 -12.88 9.04
CA GLY A 298 28.14 -11.97 8.57
C GLY A 298 27.49 -12.37 7.24
N ASP A 299 27.88 -13.50 6.65
CA ASP A 299 27.21 -14.10 5.49
C ASP A 299 26.08 -15.05 5.95
N ILE A 300 25.34 -15.64 5.01
CA ILE A 300 24.29 -16.63 5.26
C ILE A 300 24.54 -17.91 4.45
N ASP A 301 24.23 -19.06 5.03
CA ASP A 301 24.14 -20.33 4.31
C ASP A 301 22.70 -20.52 3.82
N VAL A 302 22.58 -20.82 2.53
CA VAL A 302 21.31 -21.04 1.82
C VAL A 302 21.25 -22.43 1.17
N SER A 303 22.16 -23.34 1.54
CA SER A 303 22.29 -24.66 0.91
C SER A 303 21.02 -25.49 1.05
N MET A 304 20.45 -25.57 2.26
CA MET A 304 19.18 -26.27 2.48
C MET A 304 18.02 -25.64 1.70
N LEU A 305 17.99 -24.31 1.61
CA LEU A 305 16.97 -23.61 0.83
C LEU A 305 17.06 -23.97 -0.67
N LYS A 306 18.28 -24.01 -1.22
CA LYS A 306 18.53 -24.43 -2.61
C LYS A 306 18.12 -25.89 -2.85
N ASP A 307 18.51 -26.79 -1.96
CA ASP A 307 18.14 -28.21 -2.05
C ASP A 307 16.61 -28.39 -2.04
N ALA A 308 15.90 -27.61 -1.21
CA ALA A 308 14.44 -27.63 -1.15
C ALA A 308 13.80 -27.09 -2.44
N VAL A 309 14.32 -26.00 -3.00
CA VAL A 309 13.84 -25.43 -4.28
C VAL A 309 14.07 -26.42 -5.42
N GLU A 310 15.24 -27.05 -5.50
CA GLU A 310 15.56 -28.07 -6.51
C GLU A 310 14.64 -29.28 -6.37
N LEU A 311 14.39 -29.75 -5.15
CA LEU A 311 13.47 -30.85 -4.87
C LEU A 311 12.03 -30.55 -5.31
N ILE A 312 11.55 -29.32 -5.10
CA ILE A 312 10.22 -28.87 -5.51
C ILE A 312 10.13 -28.72 -7.04
N ASN A 313 11.24 -28.38 -7.69
CA ASN A 313 11.40 -28.33 -9.16
C ASN A 313 10.27 -27.59 -9.89
N GLY A 314 9.85 -26.45 -9.34
CA GLY A 314 8.79 -25.61 -9.92
C GLY A 314 7.37 -26.21 -9.89
N ARG A 315 7.13 -27.31 -9.17
CA ARG A 315 5.79 -27.92 -9.05
C ARG A 315 4.81 -27.06 -8.24
N PHE A 316 5.33 -26.29 -7.28
CA PHE A 316 4.58 -25.38 -6.41
C PHE A 316 5.33 -24.05 -6.30
N GLU A 317 4.60 -22.98 -5.95
CA GLU A 317 5.26 -21.73 -5.53
C GLU A 317 6.11 -21.99 -4.28
N THR A 318 7.27 -21.36 -4.20
CA THR A 318 8.14 -21.43 -3.02
C THR A 318 8.24 -20.08 -2.34
N GLU A 319 8.18 -20.06 -1.01
CA GLU A 319 8.32 -18.86 -0.21
C GLU A 319 9.41 -19.05 0.85
N ALA A 320 10.50 -18.28 0.78
CA ALA A 320 11.48 -18.22 1.87
C ALA A 320 10.97 -17.31 2.99
N SER A 321 11.06 -17.77 4.24
CA SER A 321 10.74 -16.96 5.42
C SER A 321 11.76 -17.18 6.54
N GLY A 322 11.79 -16.22 7.48
CA GLY A 322 12.72 -16.22 8.62
C GLY A 322 13.94 -15.34 8.43
N ASN A 323 14.14 -14.38 9.34
CA ASN A 323 15.32 -13.51 9.44
C ASN A 323 15.79 -12.82 8.14
N VAL A 324 14.84 -12.42 7.28
CA VAL A 324 15.12 -11.69 6.04
C VAL A 324 15.46 -10.22 6.35
N THR A 325 16.63 -9.78 5.90
CA THR A 325 17.11 -8.39 6.00
C THR A 325 17.54 -7.89 4.62
N ILE A 326 17.80 -6.59 4.49
CA ILE A 326 18.29 -6.01 3.23
C ILE A 326 19.63 -6.63 2.79
N ASP A 327 20.47 -7.03 3.74
CA ASP A 327 21.77 -7.64 3.46
C ASP A 327 21.65 -9.10 3.04
N THR A 328 20.64 -9.82 3.54
CA THR A 328 20.46 -11.26 3.26
C THR A 328 19.57 -11.53 2.04
N VAL A 329 18.64 -10.63 1.72
CA VAL A 329 17.57 -10.86 0.74
C VAL A 329 18.07 -11.20 -0.66
N LYS A 330 19.19 -10.61 -1.09
CA LYS A 330 19.76 -10.90 -2.42
C LYS A 330 20.15 -12.36 -2.59
N LYS A 331 20.94 -12.89 -1.64
CA LYS A 331 21.41 -14.28 -1.68
C LYS A 331 20.27 -15.28 -1.52
N ILE A 332 19.21 -14.90 -0.79
CA ILE A 332 17.95 -15.67 -0.71
C ILE A 332 17.24 -15.68 -2.08
N GLY A 333 17.10 -14.53 -2.73
CA GLY A 333 16.47 -14.43 -4.06
C GLY A 333 17.20 -15.23 -5.14
N GLU A 334 18.53 -15.26 -5.09
CA GLU A 334 19.39 -16.05 -5.98
C GLU A 334 19.24 -17.57 -5.83
N THR A 335 18.53 -18.06 -4.81
CA THR A 335 18.23 -19.51 -4.67
C THR A 335 17.17 -20.01 -5.64
N GLY A 336 16.42 -19.10 -6.29
CA GLY A 336 15.33 -19.47 -7.19
C GLY A 336 13.97 -19.61 -6.52
N VAL A 337 13.82 -19.16 -5.27
CA VAL A 337 12.50 -19.07 -4.62
C VAL A 337 11.57 -18.11 -5.38
N THR A 338 10.26 -18.42 -5.38
CA THR A 338 9.26 -17.55 -6.03
C THR A 338 9.04 -16.27 -5.23
N TYR A 339 8.95 -16.41 -3.90
CA TYR A 339 8.67 -15.34 -2.96
C TYR A 339 9.65 -15.33 -1.79
N ILE A 340 9.80 -14.16 -1.19
CA ILE A 340 10.46 -13.97 0.10
C ILE A 340 9.51 -13.13 0.96
N SER A 341 9.14 -13.62 2.14
CA SER A 341 8.31 -12.84 3.06
C SER A 341 9.13 -12.20 4.19
N SER A 342 8.85 -10.93 4.47
CA SER A 342 9.48 -10.21 5.58
C SER A 342 8.46 -9.42 6.39
N GLY A 343 8.39 -9.74 7.68
CA GLY A 343 7.61 -8.96 8.64
C GLY A 343 8.16 -7.56 8.85
N ALA A 344 9.48 -7.38 8.72
CA ALA A 344 10.17 -6.13 9.01
C ALA A 344 9.63 -4.95 8.18
N LEU A 345 9.09 -5.24 6.99
CA LEU A 345 8.42 -4.27 6.12
C LEU A 345 7.29 -3.51 6.82
N THR A 346 6.57 -4.13 7.77
CA THR A 346 5.35 -3.56 8.34
C THR A 346 5.36 -3.43 9.87
N HIS A 347 6.10 -4.27 10.61
CA HIS A 347 6.23 -4.11 12.07
C HIS A 347 7.41 -3.23 12.50
N SER A 348 8.44 -3.05 11.67
CA SER A 348 9.67 -2.32 12.00
C SER A 348 9.89 -1.11 11.08
N VAL A 349 8.86 -0.30 10.94
CA VAL A 349 8.85 0.82 9.98
C VAL A 349 9.67 2.00 10.50
N LYS A 350 10.67 2.43 9.73
CA LYS A 350 11.22 3.79 9.82
C LYS A 350 10.39 4.69 8.90
N ALA A 351 9.66 5.63 9.48
CA ALA A 351 8.88 6.59 8.71
C ALA A 351 9.79 7.49 7.85
N LEU A 352 9.38 7.82 6.62
CA LEU A 352 10.06 8.79 5.77
C LEU A 352 9.69 10.20 6.26
N ASP A 353 10.67 11.05 6.55
CA ASP A 353 10.38 12.40 7.03
C ASP A 353 9.80 13.29 5.90
N ILE A 354 8.65 13.90 6.18
CA ILE A 354 7.86 14.73 5.26
C ILE A 354 7.27 15.88 6.07
N SER A 355 7.32 17.10 5.54
CA SER A 355 6.68 18.26 6.17
C SER A 355 5.59 18.86 5.28
N LEU A 356 4.54 19.40 5.88
CA LEU A 356 3.60 20.30 5.24
C LEU A 356 3.90 21.73 5.70
N LYS A 357 4.37 22.60 4.81
CA LYS A 357 4.77 23.96 5.15
C LYS A 357 3.73 24.96 4.66
N ILE A 358 3.12 25.71 5.58
CA ILE A 358 2.21 26.80 5.26
C ILE A 358 2.99 28.01 4.73
N ASP A 359 2.55 28.57 3.62
CA ASP A 359 3.07 29.85 3.11
C ASP A 359 2.45 31.02 3.88
N THR A 360 3.28 31.64 4.73
CA THR A 360 2.91 32.76 5.58
C THR A 360 2.77 34.08 4.83
N GLU A 361 3.37 34.23 3.64
CA GLU A 361 3.41 35.51 2.93
C GLU A 361 2.06 35.84 2.27
N LEU A 362 1.38 34.80 1.75
CA LEU A 362 0.00 34.90 1.29
C LEU A 362 -0.98 35.12 2.46
N ALA A 363 -0.76 34.44 3.59
CA ALA A 363 -1.57 34.61 4.79
C ALA A 363 -1.49 36.04 5.35
N LEU A 364 -0.30 36.64 5.33
CA LEU A 364 -0.07 38.04 5.72
C LEU A 364 -0.71 39.03 4.74
N GLN A 365 -0.65 38.78 3.42
CA GLN A 365 -1.33 39.63 2.44
C GLN A 365 -2.86 39.62 2.59
N VAL A 366 -3.46 38.49 2.95
CA VAL A 366 -4.91 38.37 3.24
C VAL A 366 -5.28 39.07 4.56
N GLY A 367 -4.46 38.92 5.62
CA GLY A 367 -4.66 39.63 6.89
C GLY A 367 -4.60 41.16 6.73
N ARG A 368 -3.66 41.67 5.92
CA ARG A 368 -3.56 43.10 5.58
C ARG A 368 -4.76 43.63 4.78
N ARG A 369 -5.34 42.82 3.88
CA ARG A 369 -6.55 43.22 3.11
C ARG A 369 -7.83 43.29 3.95
N THR A 370 -7.85 42.63 5.11
CA THR A 370 -9.03 42.56 6.00
C THR A 370 -8.89 43.42 7.25
N ASN A 371 -7.84 44.25 7.38
CA ASN A 371 -7.53 45.08 8.56
C ASN A 371 -7.47 44.29 9.89
N ARG A 372 -7.00 43.03 9.83
CA ARG A 372 -6.88 42.15 11.01
C ARG A 372 -5.42 41.84 11.39
N ALA A 373 -4.45 42.53 10.77
CA ALA A 373 -3.01 42.32 10.98
C ALA A 373 -2.39 43.45 11.81
#